data_AF-A0A1W0D743-F1
#
_entry.id   AF-A0A1W0D743-F1
#
_cell.length_a   1.000
_cell.length_b   1.000
_cell.length_c   1.000
_cell.angle_alpha   90.00
_cell.angle_beta   90.00
_cell.angle_gamma   90.00
#
_symmetry.space_group_name_H-M   'P 1'
#
loop_
_entity.id
_entity.type
_entity.pdbx_description
1 polymer ?
#
loop_
_entity_poly.entity_id
_entity_poly.type
_entity_poly.pdbx_seq_one_letter_code
_entity_poly.pdbx_strand_id
1 'polypeptide(L)'
;MTLSGEQTIYQAAELHQQLHAALAGHAAIELDMSCVGELDCAIAQVLLWLRRESLRKGVALRFIAPSPASQDFIRLVGLQGELSLEEAAHGS
;
A
#
# COMPACT_ATOMS: atom_id res chain seq x y z
N MET A 1 -0.88 1.16 9.91
CA MET A 1 -1.79 0.00 9.75
C MET A 1 -1.01 -1.12 9.06
N THR A 2 -1.27 -2.38 9.39
CA THR A 2 -0.50 -3.52 8.85
C THR A 2 -1.37 -4.36 7.93
N LEU A 3 -0.86 -4.62 6.72
CA LEU A 3 -1.45 -5.54 5.75
C LEU A 3 -0.84 -6.93 5.95
N SER A 4 -1.68 -7.96 6.16
CA SER A 4 -1.22 -9.31 6.47
C SER A 4 -2.07 -10.40 5.83
N GLY A 5 -1.43 -11.50 5.40
CA GLY A 5 -2.06 -12.69 4.79
C GLY A 5 -2.05 -12.72 3.25
N GLU A 6 -2.69 -13.74 2.66
CA GLU A 6 -3.09 -13.73 1.23
C GLU A 6 -4.01 -12.54 1.00
N GLN A 7 -3.82 -11.75 -0.05
CA GLN A 7 -4.68 -10.62 -0.36
C GLN A 7 -5.52 -10.92 -1.60
N THR A 8 -6.81 -11.18 -1.37
CA THR A 8 -7.82 -11.54 -2.38
C THR A 8 -8.83 -10.40 -2.56
N ILE A 9 -9.72 -10.53 -3.55
CA ILE A 9 -10.76 -9.52 -3.87
C ILE A 9 -11.64 -9.10 -2.68
N TYR A 10 -11.94 -10.00 -1.75
CA TYR A 10 -12.74 -9.67 -0.56
C TYR A 10 -11.98 -8.75 0.40
N GLN A 11 -10.67 -8.98 0.54
CA GLN A 11 -9.81 -8.17 1.40
C GLN A 11 -9.55 -6.79 0.79
N ALA A 12 -9.58 -6.65 -0.54
CA ALA A 12 -9.46 -5.35 -1.19
C ALA A 12 -10.61 -4.40 -0.82
N ALA A 13 -11.85 -4.89 -0.78
CA ALA A 13 -13.01 -4.06 -0.42
C ALA A 13 -12.96 -3.60 1.05
N GLU A 14 -12.62 -4.51 1.97
CA GLU A 14 -12.45 -4.18 3.38
C GLU A 14 -11.29 -3.19 3.60
N LEU A 15 -10.14 -3.45 2.97
CA LEU A 15 -8.97 -2.57 3.04
C LEU A 15 -9.30 -1.16 2.52
N HIS A 16 -10.02 -1.06 1.41
CA HIS A 16 -10.46 0.23 0.88
C HIS A 16 -11.33 1.00 1.88
N GLN A 17 -12.28 0.34 2.56
CA GLN A 17 -13.11 0.99 3.57
C GLN A 17 -12.28 1.48 4.77
N GLN A 18 -11.35 0.67 5.26
CA GLN A 18 -10.46 1.03 6.37
C GLN A 18 -9.57 2.23 6.01
N LEU A 19 -8.99 2.22 4.81
CA LEU A 19 -8.15 3.30 4.30
C LEU A 19 -8.94 4.59 4.06
N HIS A 20 -10.17 4.50 3.56
CA HIS A 20 -11.04 5.66 3.37
C HIS A 20 -11.33 6.35 4.71
N ALA A 21 -11.64 5.57 5.76
CA ALA A 21 -11.80 6.10 7.11
C ALA A 21 -10.48 6.74 7.62
N ALA A 22 -9.35 6.08 7.39
CA ALA A 22 -8.05 6.60 7.82
C ALA A 22 -7.70 7.95 7.16
N LEU A 23 -7.96 8.09 5.86
CA LEU A 23 -7.76 9.33 5.10
C LEU A 23 -8.63 10.50 5.57
N ALA A 24 -9.75 10.23 6.25
CA ALA A 24 -10.61 11.25 6.82
C ALA A 24 -10.16 11.71 8.22
N GLY A 25 -9.46 10.84 8.97
CA GLY A 25 -9.13 11.05 10.37
C GLY A 25 -7.66 11.36 10.67
N HIS A 26 -6.74 11.12 9.73
CA HIS A 26 -5.29 11.20 9.98
C HIS A 26 -4.56 12.12 9.00
N ALA A 27 -3.56 12.84 9.51
CA ALA A 27 -2.64 13.66 8.69
C ALA A 27 -1.55 12.83 8.00
N ALA A 28 -1.31 11.59 8.47
CA ALA A 28 -0.35 10.67 7.90
C ALA A 28 -0.83 9.20 8.01
N ILE A 29 -0.49 8.39 7.02
CA ILE A 29 -0.77 6.96 6.95
C ILE A 29 0.53 6.22 6.65
N GLU A 30 0.82 5.22 7.48
CA GLU A 30 1.86 4.23 7.23
C GLU A 30 1.20 2.88 7.00
N LEU A 31 1.50 2.27 5.85
CA LEU A 31 1.01 0.95 5.47
C LEU A 31 2.17 -0.04 5.51
N ASP A 32 2.16 -0.90 6.54
CA ASP A 32 3.15 -1.96 6.70
C ASP A 32 2.76 -3.16 5.84
N MET A 33 3.67 -3.57 4.97
CA MET A 33 3.49 -4.66 4.01
C MET A 33 4.35 -5.89 4.34
N SER A 34 4.91 -5.97 5.55
CA SER A 34 5.86 -7.03 5.93
C SER A 34 5.25 -8.43 5.87
N CYS A 35 3.94 -8.52 6.11
CA CYS A 35 3.20 -9.78 6.24
C CYS A 35 2.35 -10.12 5.00
N VAL A 36 2.57 -9.43 3.88
CA VAL A 36 1.86 -9.69 2.63
C VAL A 36 2.45 -10.93 1.96
N GLY A 37 1.65 -12.00 1.85
CA GLY A 37 2.05 -13.25 1.22
C GLY A 37 1.87 -13.25 -0.30
N GLU A 38 0.84 -12.56 -0.78
CA GLU A 38 0.49 -12.44 -2.20
C GLU A 38 -0.25 -11.12 -2.44
N LEU A 39 -0.06 -10.53 -3.63
CA LEU A 39 -0.81 -9.37 -4.12
C LEU A 39 -1.53 -9.75 -5.41
N ASP A 40 -2.76 -9.28 -5.54
CA ASP A 40 -3.52 -9.35 -6.79
C ASP A 40 -3.77 -7.94 -7.37
N CYS A 41 -4.38 -7.91 -8.56
CA CYS A 41 -4.73 -6.65 -9.23
C CYS A 41 -5.77 -5.82 -8.46
N ALA A 42 -6.64 -6.45 -7.66
CA ALA A 42 -7.66 -5.73 -6.90
C ALA A 42 -7.01 -4.92 -5.77
N ILE A 43 -6.05 -5.51 -5.07
CA ILE A 43 -5.28 -4.83 -4.03
C ILE A 43 -4.41 -3.74 -4.65
N ALA A 44 -3.77 -4.02 -5.78
CA ALA A 44 -2.99 -3.00 -6.51
C ALA A 44 -3.83 -1.76 -6.82
N GLN A 45 -5.07 -1.93 -7.27
CA GLN A 45 -6.00 -0.83 -7.52
C GLN A 45 -6.32 -0.02 -6.26
N VAL A 46 -6.50 -0.69 -5.11
CA VAL A 46 -6.71 -0.02 -3.82
C VAL A 46 -5.48 0.78 -3.40
N LEU A 47 -4.26 0.24 -3.56
CA LEU A 47 -3.02 0.97 -3.23
C LEU A 47 -2.82 2.20 -4.12
N LEU A 48 -3.11 2.09 -5.41
CA LEU A 48 -3.06 3.21 -6.36
C LEU A 48 -4.11 4.28 -6.02
N TRP A 49 -5.32 3.86 -5.67
CA TRP A 49 -6.37 4.76 -5.19
C TRP A 49 -5.92 5.50 -3.92
N LEU A 50 -5.38 4.77 -2.94
CA LEU A 50 -4.89 5.35 -1.68
C LEU A 50 -3.82 6.41 -1.94
N ARG A 51 -2.85 6.13 -2.80
CA ARG A 51 -1.80 7.08 -3.18
C ARG A 51 -2.39 8.36 -3.77
N ARG A 52 -3.27 8.23 -4.77
CA ARG A 52 -3.92 9.39 -5.41
C ARG A 52 -4.74 10.21 -4.42
N GLU A 53 -5.48 9.55 -3.54
CA GLU A 53 -6.36 10.21 -2.59
C GLU A 53 -5.58 10.88 -1.45
N SER A 54 -4.48 10.27 -1.01
CA SER A 54 -3.55 10.87 -0.04
C SER A 54 -2.95 12.18 -0.58
N LEU A 55 -2.51 12.19 -1.84
CA LEU A 55 -2.03 13.40 -2.52
C LEU A 55 -3.12 14.46 -2.63
N ARG A 56 -4.33 14.06 -3.02
CA ARG A 56 -5.48 14.97 -3.17
C ARG A 56 -5.88 15.63 -1.86
N LYS A 57 -5.76 14.90 -0.75
CA LYS A 57 -6.12 15.39 0.60
C LYS A 57 -4.95 16.00 1.36
N GLY A 58 -3.73 15.93 0.83
CA GLY A 58 -2.52 16.38 1.55
C GLY A 58 -2.16 15.50 2.75
N VAL A 59 -2.57 14.23 2.75
CA VAL A 59 -2.24 13.25 3.79
C VAL A 59 -0.91 12.60 3.40
N ALA A 60 0.07 12.59 4.30
CA ALA A 60 1.33 11.91 4.04
C ALA A 60 1.11 10.38 3.99
N LEU A 61 1.63 9.71 2.97
CA LEU A 61 1.49 8.26 2.81
C LEU A 61 2.86 7.61 2.66
N ARG A 62 3.14 6.58 3.46
CA ARG A 62 4.33 5.73 3.34
C ARG A 62 3.95 4.25 3.29
N PHE A 63 4.53 3.53 2.33
CA PHE A 63 4.53 2.07 2.32
C PHE A 63 5.81 1.60 3.01
N ILE A 64 5.68 0.86 4.10
CA ILE A 64 6.83 0.41 4.90
C ILE A 64 6.97 -1.11 4.84
N ALA A 65 8.21 -1.58 4.97
CA ALA A 65 8.57 -3.00 4.98
C ALA A 65 7.91 -3.84 3.86
N PRO A 66 8.09 -3.51 2.57
CA PRO A 66 7.54 -4.32 1.48
C PRO A 66 8.05 -5.76 1.53
N SER A 67 7.15 -6.74 1.66
CA SER A 67 7.51 -8.17 1.58
C SER A 67 8.07 -8.53 0.20
N PRO A 68 8.86 -9.63 0.08
CA PRO A 68 9.37 -10.09 -1.21
C PRO A 68 8.27 -10.28 -2.26
N ALA A 69 7.16 -10.93 -1.88
CA ALA A 69 6.00 -11.11 -2.75
C ALA A 69 5.42 -9.77 -3.25
N SER A 70 5.36 -8.77 -2.37
CA SER A 70 4.89 -7.44 -2.75
C SER A 70 5.82 -6.76 -3.75
N GLN A 71 7.12 -6.84 -3.51
CA GLN A 71 8.14 -6.25 -4.39
C GLN A 71 8.13 -6.90 -5.77
N ASP A 72 8.04 -8.24 -5.82
CA ASP A 72 8.02 -9.01 -7.07
C ASP A 72 6.77 -8.68 -7.89
N PHE A 73 5.59 -8.66 -7.26
CA PHE A 73 4.36 -8.29 -7.94
C PHE A 73 4.43 -6.86 -8.50
N ILE A 74 4.82 -5.88 -7.67
CA ILE A 74 4.88 -4.46 -8.07
C ILE A 74 5.86 -4.26 -9.24
N ARG A 75 6.98 -4.99 -9.24
CA ARG A 75 7.94 -5.00 -10.35
C ARG A 75 7.34 -5.63 -11.60
N LEU A 76 6.67 -6.78 -11.47
CA LEU A 76 6.05 -7.52 -12.57
C LEU A 76 5.00 -6.67 -13.31
N VAL A 77 4.19 -5.92 -12.56
CA VAL A 77 3.12 -5.09 -13.15
C VAL A 77 3.54 -3.65 -13.48
N GLY A 78 4.79 -3.28 -13.22
CA GLY A 78 5.33 -1.96 -13.59
C GLY A 78 4.80 -0.80 -12.74
N LEU A 79 4.51 -1.02 -11.45
CA LEU A 79 3.95 0.00 -10.55
C LEU A 79 4.96 0.65 -9.59
N GLN A 80 6.26 0.39 -9.77
CA GLN A 80 7.31 0.89 -8.87
C GLN A 80 7.34 2.42 -8.77
N GLY A 81 7.05 3.14 -9.86
CA GLY A 81 7.00 4.61 -9.86
C GLY A 81 5.79 5.17 -9.12
N GLU A 82 4.65 4.49 -9.21
CA GLU A 82 3.39 4.92 -8.61
C GLU A 82 3.33 4.65 -7.11
N LEU A 83 3.82 3.48 -6.69
CA LEU A 83 3.74 3.04 -5.31
C LEU A 83 4.94 3.43 -4.47
N SER A 84 5.78 4.37 -4.95
CA SER A 84 7.10 4.77 -4.41
C SER A 84 7.42 4.04 -3.11
N LEU A 85 7.85 2.79 -3.25
CA LEU A 85 8.33 2.01 -2.13
C LEU A 85 9.67 2.66 -1.85
N GLU A 86 9.71 3.57 -0.88
CA GLU A 86 11.00 4.07 -0.42
C GLU A 86 11.76 2.81 0.03
N GLU A 87 12.72 2.37 -0.79
CA GLU A 87 13.78 1.51 -0.29
C GLU A 87 14.29 2.27 0.91
N ALA A 88 14.00 1.75 2.10
CA ALA A 88 14.49 2.32 3.34
C ALA A 88 15.98 2.54 3.10
N ALA A 89 16.35 3.80 2.90
CA ALA A 89 17.72 4.17 2.62
C ALA A 89 18.49 3.58 3.79
N HIS A 90 19.27 2.54 3.52
CA HIS A 90 20.22 2.02 4.47
C HIS A 90 21.19 3.17 4.70
N GLY A 91 20.90 3.96 5.72
CA GLY A 91 21.75 5.01 6.19
C GLY A 91 23.02 4.37 6.71
N SER A 92 24.07 4.53 5.90
CA SER A 92 25.52 4.58 6.23
C SER A 92 26.12 3.44 7.06
#